data_AF-A0AA46DFW8-F1
#
_entry.id   AF-A0AA46DFW8-F1
#
_cell.length_a   1.000
_cell.length_b   1.000
_cell.length_c   1.000
_cell.angle_alpha   90.00
_cell.angle_beta   90.00
_cell.angle_gamma   90.00
#
_symmetry.space_group_name_H-M   'P 1'
#
loop_
_entity.id
_entity.type
_entity.pdbx_description
1 polymer ?
#
loop_
_entity_poly.entity_id
_entity_poly.type
_entity_poly.pdbx_seq_one_letter_code
_entity_poly.pdbx_strand_id
1 'polypeptide(L)'
;MIETLLGGLLGGAFRLAPEILKWLDRKGERSHELAMQDKALEFEKLRGASRMAEIGAGADAAWNSGAIEALREAVAAQGRTSGVKWADALSTTVRPVVTYLFVLMYAGVKLSTFVGSVQSDVGFGPALLAAWSEADQALLAGILNYWFLNRTLEKGLR
;
A
#
# COMPACT_ATOMS: atom_id res chain seq x y z
N MET A 1 -66.31 46.92 19.64
CA MET A 1 -66.52 45.59 19.01
C MET A 1 -65.25 45.03 18.35
N ILE A 2 -64.29 45.88 17.99
CA ILE A 2 -62.99 45.45 17.45
C ILE A 2 -62.07 44.96 18.58
N GLU A 3 -62.13 45.53 19.80
CA GLU A 3 -61.28 45.08 20.92
C GLU A 3 -61.64 43.67 21.45
N THR A 4 -62.91 43.27 21.37
CA THR A 4 -63.36 41.95 21.83
C THR A 4 -63.01 40.84 20.83
N LEU A 5 -63.04 41.14 19.53
CA LEU A 5 -62.55 40.25 18.47
C LEU A 5 -61.02 40.12 18.51
N LEU A 6 -60.30 41.22 18.72
CA LEU A 6 -58.85 41.20 18.91
C LEU A 6 -58.44 40.46 20.19
N GLY A 7 -59.14 40.66 21.30
CA GLY A 7 -58.88 39.98 22.57
C GLY A 7 -59.15 38.47 22.52
N GLY A 8 -60.21 38.03 21.82
CA GLY A 8 -60.49 36.62 21.58
C GLY A 8 -59.47 35.95 20.66
N LEU A 9 -59.01 36.65 19.63
CA LEU A 9 -58.03 36.15 18.67
C LEU A 9 -56.60 36.12 19.28
N LEU A 10 -56.23 37.14 20.06
CA LEU A 10 -54.99 37.14 20.86
C LEU A 10 -55.00 36.06 21.95
N GLY A 11 -56.14 35.83 22.62
CA GLY A 11 -56.30 34.75 23.59
C GLY A 11 -56.22 33.35 22.98
N GLY A 12 -56.75 33.16 21.76
CA GLY A 12 -56.58 31.94 20.97
C GLY A 12 -55.14 31.70 20.54
N ALA A 13 -54.44 32.76 20.09
CA ALA A 13 -53.03 32.70 19.72
C ALA A 13 -52.12 32.36 20.93
N PHE A 14 -52.41 32.91 22.11
CA PHE A 14 -51.65 32.61 23.34
C PHE A 14 -51.85 31.18 23.87
N ARG A 15 -52.97 30.52 23.53
CA ARG A 15 -53.18 29.08 23.84
C ARG A 15 -52.42 28.16 22.89
N LEU A 16 -52.19 28.60 21.65
CA LEU A 16 -51.39 27.86 20.65
C LEU A 16 -49.89 28.09 20.83
N ALA A 17 -49.47 29.22 21.41
CA ALA A 17 -48.07 29.51 21.72
C ALA A 17 -47.34 28.40 22.53
N PRO A 18 -47.89 27.88 23.65
CA PRO A 18 -47.25 26.79 24.38
C PRO A 18 -47.23 25.46 23.60
N GLU A 19 -48.22 25.22 22.73
CA GLU A 19 -48.26 24.04 21.86
C GLU A 19 -47.16 24.11 20.77
N ILE A 20 -46.94 25.29 20.18
CA ILE A 20 -45.91 25.55 19.18
C ILE A 20 -44.51 25.44 19.79
N LEU A 21 -44.31 25.96 21.00
CA LEU A 21 -43.05 25.81 21.74
C LEU A 21 -42.75 24.35 22.04
N LYS A 22 -43.73 23.58 22.53
CA LYS A 22 -43.59 22.13 22.77
C LYS A 22 -43.29 21.35 21.49
N TRP A 23 -43.89 21.73 20.37
CA TRP A 23 -43.61 21.10 19.07
C TRP A 23 -42.18 21.41 18.59
N LEU A 24 -41.71 22.64 18.78
CA LEU A 24 -40.35 23.05 18.46
C LEU A 24 -39.32 22.30 19.31
N ASP A 25 -39.55 22.17 20.63
CA ASP A 25 -38.68 21.40 21.53
C ASP A 25 -38.61 19.92 21.13
N ARG A 26 -39.76 19.27 20.89
CA ARG A 26 -39.80 17.87 20.41
C ARG A 26 -39.09 17.69 19.08
N LYS A 27 -39.15 18.68 18.18
CA LYS A 27 -38.43 18.66 16.91
C LYS A 27 -36.92 18.80 17.13
N GLY A 28 -36.51 19.67 18.07
CA GLY A 28 -35.12 19.84 18.49
C GLY A 28 -34.53 18.58 19.09
N GLU A 29 -35.22 17.95 20.05
CA GLU A 29 -34.78 16.68 20.67
C GLU A 29 -34.61 15.57 19.63
N ARG A 30 -35.58 15.39 18.73
CA ARG A 30 -35.47 14.38 17.65
C ARG A 30 -34.31 14.68 16.71
N SER A 31 -34.10 15.94 16.33
CA SER A 31 -32.95 16.31 15.50
C SER A 31 -31.62 16.08 16.22
N HIS A 32 -31.60 16.25 17.54
CA HIS A 32 -30.42 16.01 18.35
C HIS A 32 -30.12 14.50 18.49
N GLU A 33 -31.14 13.69 18.73
CA GLU A 33 -31.03 12.22 18.73
C GLU A 33 -30.56 11.68 17.38
N LEU A 34 -31.09 12.22 16.27
CA LEU A 34 -30.62 11.86 14.93
C LEU A 34 -29.17 12.26 14.71
N ALA A 35 -28.78 13.48 15.08
CA ALA A 35 -27.39 13.93 14.97
C ALA A 35 -26.43 13.07 15.80
N MET A 36 -26.85 12.64 17.00
CA MET A 36 -26.08 11.72 17.84
C MET A 36 -25.94 10.33 17.20
N GLN A 37 -27.04 9.80 16.65
CA GLN A 37 -27.02 8.52 15.93
C GLN A 37 -26.15 8.57 14.67
N ASP A 38 -26.24 9.65 13.89
CA ASP A 38 -25.42 9.86 12.70
C ASP A 38 -23.93 9.91 13.06
N LYS A 39 -23.57 10.60 14.15
CA LYS A 39 -22.19 10.63 14.64
C LYS A 39 -21.71 9.26 15.10
N ALA A 40 -22.55 8.49 15.79
CA ALA A 40 -22.21 7.11 16.17
C ALA A 40 -21.97 6.23 14.93
N LEU A 41 -22.83 6.34 13.91
CA LEU A 41 -22.67 5.64 12.64
C LEU A 41 -21.39 6.08 11.89
N GLU A 42 -21.05 7.36 11.89
CA GLU A 42 -19.78 7.85 11.34
C GLU A 42 -18.57 7.23 12.05
N PHE A 43 -18.60 7.15 13.38
CA PHE A 43 -17.55 6.49 14.15
C PHE A 43 -17.44 4.99 13.85
N GLU A 44 -18.56 4.28 13.72
CA GLU A 44 -18.56 2.88 13.33
C GLU A 44 -18.04 2.67 11.91
N LYS A 45 -18.41 3.53 10.96
CA LYS A 45 -17.88 3.51 9.59
C LYS A 45 -16.37 3.73 9.57
N LEU A 46 -15.86 4.72 10.32
CA LEU A 46 -14.43 4.98 10.45
C LEU A 46 -13.69 3.80 11.07
N ARG A 47 -14.24 3.22 12.14
CA ARG A 47 -13.67 2.03 12.79
C ARG A 47 -13.69 0.81 11.86
N GLY A 48 -14.76 0.62 11.11
CA GLY A 48 -14.89 -0.42 10.10
C GLY A 48 -13.85 -0.26 8.98
N ALA A 49 -13.68 0.97 8.47
CA ALA A 49 -12.66 1.29 7.47
C ALA A 49 -11.23 1.03 7.98
N SER A 50 -10.93 1.44 9.22
CA SER A 50 -9.63 1.16 9.86
C SER A 50 -9.38 -0.34 9.99
N ARG A 51 -10.39 -1.12 10.43
CA ARG A 51 -10.27 -2.58 10.56
C ARG A 51 -10.09 -3.27 9.21
N MET A 52 -10.76 -2.77 8.16
CA MET A 52 -10.55 -3.27 6.79
C MET A 52 -9.14 -2.97 6.29
N ALA A 53 -8.62 -1.77 6.57
CA ALA A 53 -7.24 -1.40 6.23
C ALA A 53 -6.22 -2.27 6.96
N GLU A 54 -6.42 -2.55 8.25
CA GLU A 54 -5.59 -3.47 9.04
C GLU A 54 -5.61 -4.90 8.50
N ILE A 55 -6.80 -5.42 8.15
CA ILE A 55 -6.93 -6.76 7.55
C ILE A 55 -6.25 -6.81 6.18
N GLY A 56 -6.42 -5.77 5.35
CA GLY A 56 -5.73 -5.66 4.06
C GLY A 56 -4.21 -5.68 4.21
N ALA A 57 -3.67 -4.86 5.12
CA ALA A 57 -2.24 -4.83 5.41
C ALA A 57 -1.72 -6.17 5.95
N GLY A 58 -2.50 -6.85 6.81
CA GLY A 58 -2.17 -8.20 7.31
C GLY A 58 -2.21 -9.27 6.21
N ALA A 59 -3.17 -9.19 5.29
CA ALA A 59 -3.28 -10.09 4.15
C ALA A 59 -2.13 -9.89 3.15
N ASP A 60 -1.74 -8.65 2.87
CA ASP A 60 -0.58 -8.33 2.04
C ASP A 60 0.72 -8.81 2.68
N ALA A 61 0.86 -8.65 4.00
CA ALA A 61 2.00 -9.18 4.75
C ALA A 61 2.04 -10.72 4.72
N ALA A 62 0.89 -11.39 4.84
CA ALA A 62 0.77 -12.85 4.79
C ALA A 62 1.01 -13.41 3.37
N TRP A 63 0.55 -12.70 2.33
CA TRP A 63 0.83 -13.05 0.94
C TRP A 63 2.33 -12.94 0.64
N ASN A 64 2.95 -11.84 1.04
CA ASN A 64 4.39 -11.63 0.86
C ASN A 64 5.22 -12.64 1.65
N SER A 65 4.82 -13.02 2.87
CA SER A 65 5.54 -14.03 3.66
C SER A 65 5.34 -15.46 3.12
N GLY A 66 4.13 -15.82 2.68
CA GLY A 66 3.87 -17.13 2.07
C GLY A 66 4.59 -17.35 0.75
N ALA A 67 4.63 -16.32 -0.11
CA ALA A 67 5.39 -16.38 -1.37
C ALA A 67 6.90 -16.49 -1.13
N ILE A 68 7.44 -15.75 -0.16
CA ILE A 68 8.85 -15.84 0.21
C ILE A 68 9.18 -17.18 0.88
N GLU A 69 8.32 -17.71 1.73
CA GLU A 69 8.55 -19.03 2.34
C GLU A 69 8.49 -20.15 1.30
N ALA A 70 7.55 -20.10 0.34
CA ALA A 70 7.51 -21.04 -0.77
C ALA A 70 8.78 -20.95 -1.64
N LEU A 71 9.27 -19.74 -1.90
CA LEU A 71 10.52 -19.51 -2.63
C LEU A 71 11.74 -20.01 -1.85
N ARG A 72 11.76 -19.81 -0.52
CA ARG A 72 12.78 -20.33 0.39
C ARG A 72 12.77 -21.85 0.42
N GLU A 73 11.61 -22.49 0.48
CA GLU A 73 11.46 -23.94 0.45
C GLU A 73 11.92 -24.53 -0.88
N ALA A 74 11.56 -23.90 -2.00
CA ALA A 74 12.03 -24.30 -3.34
C ALA A 74 13.56 -24.17 -3.47
N VAL A 75 14.15 -23.10 -2.92
CA VAL A 75 15.60 -22.89 -2.87
C VAL A 75 16.28 -23.92 -1.97
N ALA A 76 15.69 -24.27 -0.83
CA ALA A 76 16.21 -25.29 0.08
C ALA A 76 16.11 -26.70 -0.54
N ALA A 77 15.04 -26.99 -1.28
CA ALA A 77 14.86 -28.24 -2.02
C ALA A 77 15.90 -28.42 -3.13
N GLN A 78 16.27 -27.34 -3.84
CA GLN A 78 17.39 -27.37 -4.80
C GLN A 78 18.75 -27.71 -4.14
N GLY A 79 18.90 -27.44 -2.84
CA GLY A 79 20.09 -27.79 -2.07
C GLY A 79 20.14 -29.24 -1.57
N ARG A 80 19.07 -30.03 -1.75
CA ARG A 80 19.05 -31.45 -1.36
C ARG A 80 19.67 -32.29 -2.48
N THR A 81 20.74 -33.00 -2.15
CA THR A 81 21.40 -33.93 -3.07
C THR A 81 20.47 -35.11 -3.36
N SER A 82 20.20 -35.35 -4.65
CA SER A 82 19.39 -36.47 -5.13
C SER A 82 20.10 -37.82 -5.00
N GLY A 83 21.39 -37.81 -4.65
CA GLY A 83 22.26 -38.99 -4.60
C GLY A 83 22.89 -39.33 -5.95
N VAL A 84 22.45 -38.68 -7.03
CA VAL A 84 22.98 -38.84 -8.39
C VAL A 84 24.00 -37.73 -8.66
N LYS A 85 25.30 -38.06 -8.53
CA LYS A 85 26.41 -37.09 -8.59
C LYS A 85 26.41 -36.16 -9.81
N TRP A 86 26.01 -36.65 -10.98
CA TRP A 86 25.98 -35.82 -12.20
C TRP A 86 24.78 -34.86 -12.24
N ALA A 87 23.63 -35.29 -11.71
CA ALA A 87 22.43 -34.46 -11.65
C ALA A 87 22.58 -33.37 -10.59
N ASP A 88 23.20 -33.70 -9.45
CA ASP A 88 23.49 -32.74 -8.37
C ASP A 88 24.55 -31.71 -8.82
N ALA A 89 25.58 -32.15 -9.57
CA ALA A 89 26.56 -31.25 -10.16
C ALA A 89 25.91 -30.28 -11.17
N LEU A 90 25.06 -30.79 -12.07
CA LEU A 90 24.32 -29.95 -13.02
C LEU A 90 23.40 -28.96 -12.29
N SER A 91 22.58 -29.43 -11.35
CA SER A 91 21.65 -28.61 -10.56
C SER A 91 22.36 -27.45 -9.85
N THR A 92 23.52 -27.73 -9.24
CA THR A 92 24.33 -26.72 -8.55
C THR A 92 24.82 -25.61 -9.50
N THR A 93 25.11 -25.96 -10.77
CA THR A 93 25.57 -24.99 -11.77
C THR A 93 24.46 -24.17 -12.42
N VAL A 94 23.20 -24.65 -12.41
CA VAL A 94 22.08 -23.95 -13.05
C VAL A 94 21.93 -22.54 -12.47
N ARG A 95 21.99 -22.38 -11.14
CA ARG A 95 21.81 -21.08 -10.50
C ARG A 95 22.90 -20.06 -10.92
N PRO A 96 24.22 -20.35 -10.79
CA PRO A 96 25.26 -19.47 -11.30
C PRO A 96 25.15 -19.18 -12.81
N VAL A 97 24.92 -20.20 -13.63
CA VAL A 97 24.86 -20.05 -15.10
C VAL A 97 23.71 -19.14 -15.50
N VAL A 98 22.53 -19.35 -14.95
CA VAL A 98 21.36 -18.51 -15.22
C VAL A 98 21.62 -17.07 -14.76
N THR A 99 22.20 -16.88 -13.56
CA THR A 99 22.58 -15.53 -13.09
C THR A 99 23.53 -14.84 -14.05
N TYR A 100 24.61 -15.50 -14.48
CA TYR A 100 25.56 -14.90 -15.41
C TYR A 100 24.94 -14.59 -16.76
N LEU A 101 24.09 -15.47 -17.29
CA LEU A 101 23.37 -15.25 -18.54
C LEU A 101 22.50 -13.98 -18.46
N PHE A 102 21.71 -13.83 -17.40
CA PHE A 102 20.85 -12.65 -17.22
C PHE A 102 21.65 -11.36 -17.02
N VAL A 103 22.74 -11.41 -16.24
CA VAL A 103 23.62 -10.25 -16.03
C VAL A 103 24.31 -9.85 -17.35
N LEU A 104 24.76 -10.82 -18.14
CA LEU A 104 25.40 -10.57 -19.43
C LEU A 104 24.40 -10.01 -20.44
N MET A 105 23.18 -10.56 -20.50
CA MET A 105 22.10 -10.02 -21.32
C MET A 105 21.78 -8.57 -20.94
N TYR A 106 21.65 -8.29 -19.64
CA TYR A 106 21.44 -6.94 -19.14
C TYR A 106 22.56 -5.98 -19.56
N ALA A 107 23.83 -6.37 -19.33
CA ALA A 107 24.98 -5.58 -19.76
C ALA A 107 24.98 -5.36 -21.29
N GLY A 108 24.63 -6.37 -22.07
CA GLY A 108 24.50 -6.30 -23.52
C GLY A 108 23.44 -5.30 -23.98
N VAL A 109 22.25 -5.30 -23.36
CA VAL A 109 21.19 -4.33 -23.67
C VAL A 109 21.66 -2.91 -23.35
N LYS A 110 22.25 -2.67 -22.17
CA LYS A 110 22.74 -1.34 -21.76
C LYS A 110 23.87 -0.85 -22.68
N LEU A 111 24.77 -1.74 -23.08
CA LEU A 111 25.82 -1.40 -24.02
C LEU A 111 25.25 -1.08 -25.41
N SER A 112 24.29 -1.87 -25.89
CA SER A 112 23.63 -1.64 -27.17
C SER A 112 22.88 -0.31 -27.20
N THR A 113 22.15 0.04 -26.14
CA THR A 113 21.42 1.31 -26.06
C THR A 113 22.37 2.50 -25.97
N PHE A 114 23.46 2.37 -25.21
CA PHE A 114 24.50 3.39 -25.12
C PHE A 114 25.19 3.61 -26.48
N VAL A 115 25.66 2.54 -27.12
CA VAL A 115 26.32 2.61 -28.45
C VAL A 115 25.38 3.19 -29.49
N GLY A 116 24.11 2.75 -29.52
CA GLY A 116 23.10 3.30 -30.43
C GLY A 116 22.85 4.80 -30.21
N SER A 117 22.89 5.27 -28.96
CA SER A 117 22.74 6.69 -28.63
C SER A 117 23.94 7.51 -29.10
N VAL A 118 25.16 7.00 -28.91
CA VAL A 118 26.38 7.67 -29.39
C VAL A 118 26.43 7.71 -30.93
N GLN A 119 26.00 6.64 -31.60
CA GLN A 119 25.89 6.61 -33.07
C GLN A 119 24.82 7.56 -33.62
N SER A 120 23.86 7.98 -32.79
CA SER A 120 22.80 8.92 -33.15
C SER A 120 23.14 10.37 -32.80
N ASP A 121 24.43 10.71 -32.63
CA ASP A 121 24.94 12.05 -32.30
C ASP A 121 24.39 12.69 -31.01
N VAL A 122 23.89 11.88 -30.06
CA VAL A 122 23.36 12.37 -28.76
C VAL A 122 24.45 12.92 -27.83
N GLY A 123 25.73 12.71 -28.18
CA GLY A 123 26.89 13.10 -27.36
C GLY A 123 27.10 12.15 -26.18
N PHE A 124 28.37 11.94 -25.80
CA PHE A 124 28.74 10.93 -24.79
C PHE A 124 28.12 11.17 -23.41
N GLY A 125 28.16 12.42 -22.91
CA GLY A 125 27.65 12.79 -21.60
C GLY A 125 26.14 12.54 -21.45
N PRO A 126 25.30 13.08 -22.35
CA PRO A 126 23.87 12.80 -22.35
C PRO A 126 23.53 11.31 -22.57
N ALA A 127 24.27 10.61 -23.43
CA ALA A 127 24.07 9.17 -23.63
C ALA A 127 24.38 8.36 -22.36
N LEU A 128 25.39 8.75 -21.58
CA LEU A 128 25.74 8.08 -20.33
C LEU A 128 24.67 8.30 -19.25
N LEU A 129 24.16 9.54 -19.14
CA LEU A 129 23.07 9.85 -18.21
C LEU A 129 21.78 9.14 -18.61
N ALA A 130 21.46 9.07 -19.90
CA ALA A 130 20.31 8.32 -20.39
C ALA A 130 20.45 6.80 -20.15
N ALA A 131 21.67 6.28 -20.22
CA ALA A 131 21.96 4.90 -19.85
C ALA A 131 21.91 4.65 -18.33
N TRP A 132 21.92 5.68 -17.48
CA TRP A 132 21.85 5.57 -16.02
C TRP A 132 20.44 5.93 -15.50
N SER A 133 19.58 4.92 -15.45
CA SER A 133 18.17 5.02 -15.08
C SER A 133 17.90 4.86 -13.58
N GLU A 134 16.70 5.23 -13.15
CA GLU A 134 16.21 5.01 -11.78
C GLU A 134 16.21 3.52 -11.38
N ALA A 135 15.92 2.62 -12.34
CA ALA A 135 15.97 1.19 -12.10
C ALA A 135 17.40 0.71 -11.76
N ASP A 136 18.44 1.30 -12.37
CA ASP A 136 19.83 0.96 -12.08
C ASP A 136 20.25 1.46 -10.69
N GLN A 137 19.75 2.62 -10.29
CA GLN A 137 19.95 3.17 -8.96
C GLN A 137 19.27 2.29 -7.90
N ALA A 138 18.06 1.83 -8.16
CA ALA A 138 17.34 0.90 -7.29
C ALA A 138 18.07 -0.46 -7.18
N LEU A 139 18.58 -0.99 -8.29
CA LEU A 139 19.41 -2.20 -8.31
C LEU A 139 20.69 -2.01 -7.49
N LEU A 140 21.39 -0.89 -7.67
CA LEU A 140 22.60 -0.57 -6.89
C LEU A 140 22.29 -0.46 -5.40
N ALA A 141 21.21 0.26 -5.04
CA ALA A 141 20.76 0.38 -3.66
C ALA A 141 20.41 -0.99 -3.07
N GLY A 142 19.76 -1.88 -3.84
CA GLY A 142 19.46 -3.24 -3.44
C GLY A 142 20.72 -4.08 -3.18
N ILE A 143 21.70 -4.01 -4.09
CA ILE A 143 22.99 -4.71 -3.93
C ILE A 143 23.74 -4.20 -2.70
N LEU A 144 23.81 -2.88 -2.51
CA LEU A 144 24.45 -2.28 -1.34
C LEU A 144 23.71 -2.68 -0.05
N ASN A 145 22.38 -2.68 -0.05
CA ASN A 145 21.59 -3.11 1.09
C ASN A 145 21.87 -4.57 1.46
N TYR A 146 21.91 -5.47 0.48
CA TYR A 146 22.31 -6.86 0.70
C TYR A 146 23.73 -6.97 1.27
N TRP A 147 24.70 -6.30 0.65
CA TRP A 147 26.11 -6.40 1.04
C TRP A 147 26.43 -5.74 2.37
N PHE A 148 25.74 -4.68 2.78
CA PHE A 148 26.05 -3.92 3.98
C PHE A 148 25.08 -4.15 5.13
N LEU A 149 23.77 -4.26 4.87
CA LEU A 149 22.73 -4.39 5.89
C LEU A 149 22.44 -5.86 6.22
N ASN A 150 22.30 -6.72 5.22
CA ASN A 150 21.94 -8.11 5.48
C ASN A 150 23.08 -8.87 6.19
N ARG A 151 24.34 -8.61 5.80
CA ARG A 151 25.52 -9.19 6.48
C ARG A 151 25.71 -8.72 7.92
N THR A 152 25.25 -7.52 8.28
CA THR A 152 25.40 -7.00 9.65
C THR A 152 24.32 -7.56 10.55
N LEU A 153 23.09 -7.72 10.03
CA LEU A 153 22.00 -8.40 10.71
C LEU A 153 22.33 -9.88 10.99
N GLU A 154 22.87 -10.63 10.02
CA GLU A 154 23.28 -12.03 10.23
C GLU A 154 24.39 -12.20 11.28
N LYS A 155 25.25 -11.19 11.46
CA LYS A 155 26.30 -11.19 12.48
C LYS A 155 25.80 -10.75 13.86
N GLY A 156 24.79 -9.88 13.93
CA GLY A 156 24.21 -9.42 15.18
C GLY A 156 23.21 -10.38 15.81
N LEU A 157 22.71 -11.35 15.03
CA LEU A 157 21.75 -12.37 15.49
C LEU A 157 22.40 -13.70 15.92
N ARG A 158 23.73 -13.78 15.97
CA ARG A 158 24.50 -14.90 16.54
C ARG A 158 25.13 -14.47 17.85
#